data_AF-A0A2E9QX19-F1
#
_entry.id   AF-A0A2E9QX19-F1
#
_cell.length_a   1.000
_cell.length_b   1.000
_cell.length_c   1.000
_cell.angle_alpha   90.00
_cell.angle_beta   90.00
_cell.angle_gamma   90.00
#
_symmetry.space_group_name_H-M   'P 1'
#
loop_
_entity.id
_entity.type
_entity.pdbx_description
1 polymer ?
#
loop_
_entity_poly.entity_id
_entity_poly.type
_entity_poly.pdbx_seq_one_letter_code
_entity_poly.pdbx_strand_id
1 'polypeptide(L)'
;MRFSKESRMRKVVAVCLVMFCSLLYSVAVYAKDSAPKKKSPTKKSFVSKALYDHLSSLAKEESTTFAKLREGGKKLSFAGAKESSFVGNLRLLSGRVGELYLIREVTGKVYLLSLPEKASALQKGAKGPYANLRAKIKHKMTFFVKTKKTTIAGLEVMFAKLTKPPKRELLDRLFFIAIILLLFLTMVGMGMTLTGNDFAQILRNPKGMIVGPICQFGLLPLIAVGIGYLFGFYKSYPFIFVGMILVCASPGGVTSNLMTYFAKGDVALSVSLTALSTILSLVLTPLLLTLYASNVPSVSIPVGTVFTQILVLVIVPLFVGMLVRNRAEAFALRTEKIFAGIGVFALFFLIVVGVLGNLDKFADTSRYGLKFYLAIFIMTLCGMFFGALFAKLLQLPNQQVRAISLETGLQNSSLAMTIALLLQDRMGDFYSSMFFTSGIFGLWMYIAGFLSIFVYRSLLPVSDEG
;
A
#
# COMPACT_ATOMS: atom_id res chain seq x y z
N MET A 1 15.12 -32.86 18.67
CA MET A 1 14.60 -32.23 17.41
C MET A 1 14.06 -30.80 17.55
N ARG A 2 13.58 -30.30 18.72
CA ARG A 2 13.08 -28.92 18.90
C ARG A 2 14.16 -27.81 18.70
N PHE A 3 15.38 -28.03 19.18
CA PHE A 3 16.52 -27.09 19.05
C PHE A 3 16.94 -26.76 17.60
N SER A 4 16.75 -27.72 16.67
CA SER A 4 17.14 -27.55 15.25
C SER A 4 16.20 -26.60 14.48
N LYS A 5 14.90 -26.59 14.83
CA LYS A 5 13.90 -25.70 14.20
C LYS A 5 14.08 -24.25 14.65
N GLU A 6 14.39 -24.02 15.92
CA GLU A 6 14.64 -22.68 16.47
C GLU A 6 15.91 -22.05 15.85
N SER A 7 16.97 -22.85 15.67
CA SER A 7 18.21 -22.44 15.00
C SER A 7 18.01 -22.01 13.55
N ARG A 8 17.26 -22.77 12.73
CA ARG A 8 16.97 -22.39 11.33
C ARG A 8 16.12 -21.14 11.22
N MET A 9 15.16 -20.95 12.12
CA MET A 9 14.28 -19.78 12.07
C MET A 9 14.97 -18.51 12.60
N ARG A 10 15.83 -18.63 13.62
CA ARG A 10 16.74 -17.54 14.03
C ARG A 10 17.66 -17.12 12.89
N LYS A 11 18.12 -18.06 12.04
CA LYS A 11 18.87 -17.72 10.82
C LYS A 11 18.03 -16.93 9.82
N VAL A 12 16.77 -17.31 9.59
CA VAL A 12 15.87 -16.55 8.70
C VAL A 12 15.60 -15.15 9.23
N VAL A 13 15.32 -15.01 10.53
CA VAL A 13 15.11 -13.71 11.19
C VAL A 13 16.39 -12.86 11.17
N ALA A 14 17.55 -13.46 11.43
CA ALA A 14 18.85 -12.79 11.34
C ALA A 14 19.14 -12.31 9.91
N VAL A 15 18.84 -13.12 8.89
CA VAL A 15 18.94 -12.70 7.49
C VAL A 15 18.00 -11.54 7.19
N CYS A 16 16.76 -11.56 7.70
CA CYS A 16 15.82 -10.45 7.56
C CYS A 16 16.33 -9.17 8.24
N LEU A 17 16.90 -9.27 9.45
CA LEU A 17 17.50 -8.15 10.17
C LEU A 17 18.72 -7.59 9.45
N VAL A 18 19.60 -8.45 8.96
CA VAL A 18 20.81 -8.06 8.22
C VAL A 18 20.44 -7.38 6.90
N MET A 19 19.47 -7.92 6.15
CA MET A 19 18.96 -7.27 4.94
C MET A 19 18.30 -5.92 5.25
N PHE A 20 17.54 -5.81 6.35
CA PHE A 20 16.94 -4.55 6.78
C PHE A 20 17.98 -3.50 7.18
N CYS A 21 18.97 -3.87 7.98
CA CYS A 21 20.09 -2.99 8.33
C CYS A 21 20.89 -2.57 7.09
N SER A 22 21.08 -3.48 6.14
CA SER A 22 21.74 -3.18 4.86
C SER A 22 20.91 -2.19 4.03
N LEU A 23 19.58 -2.35 3.99
CA LEU A 23 18.68 -1.44 3.30
C LEU A 23 18.67 -0.05 3.95
N LEU A 24 18.58 0.02 5.28
CA LEU A 24 18.68 1.29 6.03
C LEU A 24 20.03 1.96 5.81
N TYR A 25 21.12 1.17 5.80
CA TYR A 25 22.45 1.67 5.51
C TYR A 25 22.57 2.19 4.09
N SER A 26 22.07 1.46 3.08
CA SER A 26 22.05 1.92 1.69
C SER A 26 21.21 3.19 1.51
N VAL A 27 20.07 3.29 2.19
CA VAL A 27 19.23 4.50 2.19
C VAL A 27 19.95 5.66 2.89
N ALA A 28 20.63 5.41 4.02
CA ALA A 28 21.39 6.42 4.75
C ALA A 28 22.63 6.90 3.98
N VAL A 29 23.35 5.99 3.33
CA VAL A 29 24.50 6.30 2.45
C VAL A 29 24.03 7.08 1.23
N TYR A 30 22.96 6.65 0.56
CA TYR A 30 22.40 7.40 -0.56
C TYR A 30 21.91 8.80 -0.13
N ALA A 31 21.28 8.92 1.04
CA ALA A 31 20.86 10.22 1.59
C ALA A 31 22.05 11.12 1.95
N LYS A 32 23.20 10.54 2.34
CA LYS A 32 24.45 11.25 2.61
C LYS A 32 25.16 11.69 1.33
N ASP A 33 25.22 10.84 0.31
CA ASP A 33 25.84 11.13 -0.99
C ASP A 33 24.96 12.04 -1.88
N SER A 34 23.65 12.04 -1.66
CA SER A 34 22.68 12.91 -2.34
C SER A 34 22.40 14.21 -1.57
N ALA A 35 23.12 14.47 -0.46
CA ALA A 35 22.96 15.70 0.31
C ALA A 35 23.29 16.91 -0.60
N PRO A 36 22.33 17.81 -0.88
CA PRO A 36 22.56 18.92 -1.79
C PRO A 36 23.55 19.89 -1.15
N LYS A 37 24.64 20.23 -1.86
CA LYS A 37 25.40 21.47 -1.60
C LYS A 37 24.38 22.60 -1.51
N LYS A 38 24.33 23.30 -0.36
CA LYS A 38 23.38 24.39 -0.03
C LYS A 38 23.01 25.19 -1.29
N LYS A 39 21.87 24.85 -1.90
CA LYS A 39 21.13 25.74 -2.79
C LYS A 39 19.94 26.25 -1.98
N SER A 40 19.75 27.56 -2.00
CA SER A 40 18.70 28.25 -1.25
C SER A 40 17.31 27.63 -1.50
N PRO A 41 16.40 27.71 -0.52
CA PRO A 41 15.12 27.02 -0.58
C PRO A 41 14.18 27.77 -1.54
N THR A 42 14.13 27.37 -2.81
CA THR A 42 13.14 27.93 -3.75
C THR A 42 12.46 26.85 -4.61
N LYS A 43 11.15 26.70 -4.34
CA LYS A 43 10.06 26.31 -5.27
C LYS A 43 10.27 25.06 -6.14
N LYS A 44 10.18 23.84 -5.59
CA LYS A 44 9.95 22.62 -6.43
C LYS A 44 9.12 21.58 -5.68
N SER A 45 7.84 21.42 -6.09
CA SER A 45 6.96 20.24 -5.88
C SER A 45 5.46 20.62 -5.95
N PHE A 46 5.09 21.83 -5.51
CA PHE A 46 3.67 22.24 -5.37
C PHE A 46 2.92 22.54 -6.68
N VAL A 47 3.61 22.86 -7.78
CA VAL A 47 2.98 23.37 -9.03
C VAL A 47 2.12 22.32 -9.73
N SER A 48 2.52 21.04 -9.73
CA SER A 48 1.86 20.01 -10.54
C SER A 48 0.58 19.46 -9.90
N LYS A 49 0.56 19.30 -8.57
CA LYS A 49 -0.64 18.87 -7.83
C LYS A 49 -1.68 19.99 -7.81
N ALA A 50 -1.26 21.22 -7.50
CA ALA A 50 -2.14 22.39 -7.54
C ALA A 50 -2.75 22.59 -8.93
N LEU A 51 -1.96 22.40 -10.00
CA LEU A 51 -2.46 22.41 -11.37
C LEU A 51 -3.50 21.30 -11.62
N TYR A 52 -3.26 20.07 -11.16
CA TYR A 52 -4.23 18.98 -11.30
C TYR A 52 -5.52 19.26 -10.55
N ASP A 53 -5.43 19.70 -9.29
CA ASP A 53 -6.59 20.01 -8.45
C ASP A 53 -7.42 21.16 -9.05
N HIS A 54 -6.75 22.19 -9.59
CA HIS A 54 -7.38 23.30 -10.29
C HIS A 54 -8.04 22.86 -11.61
N LEU A 55 -7.39 22.04 -12.43
CA LEU A 55 -8.00 21.50 -13.66
C LEU A 55 -9.19 20.59 -13.36
N SER A 56 -9.14 19.85 -12.24
CA SER A 56 -10.23 19.00 -11.78
C SER A 56 -11.43 19.81 -11.32
N SER A 57 -11.24 20.95 -10.64
CA SER A 57 -12.34 21.87 -10.29
C SER A 57 -12.95 22.50 -11.53
N LEU A 58 -12.11 22.98 -12.46
CA LEU A 58 -12.54 23.56 -13.74
C LEU A 58 -13.31 22.56 -14.63
N ALA A 59 -13.06 21.25 -14.50
CA ALA A 59 -13.81 20.22 -15.22
C ALA A 59 -15.23 20.01 -14.66
N LYS A 60 -15.43 20.26 -13.35
CA LYS A 60 -16.73 20.11 -12.69
C LYS A 60 -17.63 21.33 -12.92
N GLU A 61 -17.03 22.51 -13.05
CA GLU A 61 -17.71 23.77 -13.37
C GLU A 61 -17.86 23.94 -14.90
N GLU A 62 -18.88 24.67 -15.37
CA GLU A 62 -19.02 25.04 -16.80
C GLU A 62 -17.99 26.13 -17.18
N SER A 63 -16.72 25.79 -17.06
CA SER A 63 -15.65 26.75 -17.26
C SER A 63 -15.29 26.91 -18.74
N THR A 64 -15.41 28.13 -19.24
CA THR A 64 -14.90 28.52 -20.57
C THR A 64 -13.39 28.29 -20.70
N THR A 65 -12.65 28.32 -19.58
CA THR A 65 -11.22 27.99 -19.50
C THR A 65 -10.94 26.54 -19.91
N PHE A 66 -11.78 25.59 -19.47
CA PHE A 66 -11.63 24.17 -19.79
C PHE A 66 -11.81 23.91 -21.30
N ALA A 67 -12.81 24.55 -21.92
CA ALA A 67 -13.03 24.48 -23.36
C ALA A 67 -11.87 25.10 -24.16
N LYS A 68 -11.37 26.27 -23.73
CA LYS A 68 -10.23 26.96 -24.36
C LYS A 68 -8.95 26.12 -24.29
N LEU A 69 -8.67 25.46 -23.16
CA LEU A 69 -7.53 24.55 -23.01
C LEU A 69 -7.63 23.35 -23.98
N ARG A 70 -8.84 22.80 -24.16
CA ARG A 70 -9.07 21.68 -25.08
C ARG A 70 -8.85 22.07 -26.54
N GLU A 71 -9.48 23.15 -26.99
CA GLU A 71 -9.38 23.58 -28.40
C GLU A 71 -8.02 24.19 -28.73
N GLY A 72 -7.45 24.98 -27.81
CA GLY A 72 -6.08 25.49 -27.95
C GLY A 72 -5.05 24.36 -27.99
N GLY A 73 -5.28 23.30 -27.22
CA GLY A 73 -4.47 22.08 -27.23
C GLY A 73 -4.37 21.39 -28.59
N LYS A 74 -5.48 21.33 -29.34
CA LYS A 74 -5.52 20.69 -30.69
C LYS A 74 -4.74 21.48 -31.73
N LYS A 75 -4.77 22.81 -31.64
CA LYS A 75 -4.17 23.73 -32.62
C LYS A 75 -2.68 24.04 -32.37
N LEU A 76 -2.09 23.48 -31.31
CA LEU A 76 -0.69 23.72 -30.97
C LEU A 76 0.28 23.08 -31.98
N SER A 77 1.18 23.90 -32.54
CA SER A 77 2.32 23.42 -33.30
C SER A 77 3.48 23.02 -32.37
N PHE A 78 3.99 21.82 -32.58
CA PHE A 78 5.16 21.24 -31.88
C PHE A 78 6.42 21.22 -32.76
N ALA A 79 6.46 22.05 -33.80
CA ALA A 79 7.67 22.24 -34.61
C ALA A 79 8.83 22.73 -33.72
N GLY A 80 10.01 22.13 -33.87
CA GLY A 80 11.21 22.43 -33.05
C GLY A 80 11.19 21.88 -31.61
N ALA A 81 10.09 21.25 -31.15
CA ALA A 81 10.03 20.67 -29.82
C ALA A 81 10.88 19.38 -29.72
N LYS A 82 11.71 19.29 -28.68
CA LYS A 82 12.56 18.13 -28.41
C LYS A 82 11.71 16.90 -28.08
N GLU A 83 12.03 15.77 -28.71
CA GLU A 83 11.46 14.48 -28.32
C GLU A 83 12.04 14.04 -26.98
N SER A 84 11.16 13.60 -26.09
CA SER A 84 11.53 12.98 -24.84
C SER A 84 10.66 11.75 -24.59
N SER A 85 11.18 10.83 -23.80
CA SER A 85 10.41 9.74 -23.23
C SER A 85 10.40 9.86 -21.72
N PHE A 86 9.26 9.57 -21.11
CA PHE A 86 9.15 9.45 -19.67
C PHE A 86 8.06 8.48 -19.29
N VAL A 87 8.19 7.91 -18.09
CA VAL A 87 7.22 6.98 -17.53
C VAL A 87 6.15 7.76 -16.78
N GLY A 88 4.89 7.40 -16.98
CA GLY A 88 3.78 8.07 -16.34
C GLY A 88 2.48 7.28 -16.38
N ASN A 89 1.39 7.94 -16.00
CA ASN A 89 0.02 7.44 -16.10
C ASN A 89 -0.81 8.39 -16.92
N LEU A 90 -1.67 7.83 -17.78
CA LEU A 90 -2.69 8.62 -18.46
C LEU A 90 -3.87 8.83 -17.51
N ARG A 91 -4.35 10.06 -17.41
CA ARG A 91 -5.54 10.45 -16.66
C ARG A 91 -6.54 11.10 -17.60
N LEU A 92 -7.81 10.97 -17.26
CA LEU A 92 -8.92 11.57 -17.98
C LEU A 92 -9.69 12.41 -16.99
N LEU A 93 -9.82 13.70 -17.28
CA LEU A 93 -10.80 14.57 -16.63
C LEU A 93 -12.00 14.65 -17.56
N SER A 94 -13.14 14.16 -17.09
CA SER A 94 -14.41 14.22 -17.81
C SER A 94 -15.28 15.26 -17.13
N GLY A 95 -15.66 16.29 -17.89
CA GLY A 95 -16.58 17.35 -17.46
C GLY A 95 -17.80 17.44 -18.37
N ARG A 96 -18.75 18.32 -18.05
CA ARG A 96 -19.95 18.55 -18.88
C ARG A 96 -19.61 19.07 -20.29
N VAL A 97 -18.49 19.79 -20.42
CA VAL A 97 -18.03 20.42 -21.67
C VAL A 97 -17.08 19.51 -22.48
N GLY A 98 -16.79 18.31 -21.97
CA GLY A 98 -16.06 17.25 -22.67
C GLY A 98 -14.88 16.66 -21.89
N GLU A 99 -13.97 16.01 -22.62
CA GLU A 99 -12.87 15.22 -22.04
C GLU A 99 -11.50 15.90 -22.25
N LEU A 100 -10.67 15.89 -21.19
CA LEU A 100 -9.29 16.32 -21.22
C LEU A 100 -8.38 15.17 -20.77
N TYR A 101 -7.43 14.81 -21.63
CA TYR A 101 -6.42 13.81 -21.30
C TYR A 101 -5.18 14.48 -20.71
N LEU A 102 -4.67 13.90 -19.64
CA LEU A 102 -3.47 14.34 -18.96
C LEU A 102 -2.49 13.19 -18.91
N ILE A 103 -1.21 13.46 -19.15
CA ILE A 103 -0.14 12.54 -18.81
C ILE A 103 0.49 13.01 -17.51
N ARG A 104 0.48 12.15 -16.52
CA ARG A 104 1.17 12.38 -15.25
C ARG A 104 2.46 11.57 -15.25
N GLU A 105 3.59 12.25 -15.28
CA GLU A 105 4.90 11.64 -15.12
C GLU A 105 5.10 11.14 -13.68
N VAL A 106 5.89 10.08 -13.49
CA VAL A 106 6.18 9.50 -12.16
C VAL A 106 6.86 10.50 -11.23
N THR A 107 7.61 11.46 -11.78
CA THR A 107 8.24 12.58 -11.05
C THR A 107 7.22 13.60 -10.52
N GLY A 108 5.94 13.44 -10.87
CA GLY A 108 4.85 14.31 -10.45
C GLY A 108 4.52 15.43 -11.43
N LYS A 109 5.28 15.61 -12.52
CA LYS A 109 4.94 16.59 -13.57
C LYS A 109 3.67 16.19 -14.31
N VAL A 110 2.82 17.17 -14.60
CA VAL A 110 1.56 16.98 -15.31
C VAL A 110 1.66 17.65 -16.68
N TYR A 111 1.25 16.92 -17.71
CA TYR A 111 1.22 17.40 -19.09
C TYR A 111 -0.20 17.28 -19.64
N LEU A 112 -0.71 18.32 -20.30
CA LEU A 112 -1.94 18.23 -21.08
C LEU A 112 -1.67 17.53 -22.40
N LEU A 113 -2.45 16.51 -22.71
CA LEU A 113 -2.31 15.80 -23.97
C LEU A 113 -2.97 16.62 -25.10
N SER A 114 -2.18 16.99 -26.10
CA SER A 114 -2.70 17.56 -27.35
C SER A 114 -3.35 16.44 -28.17
N LEU A 115 -4.67 16.47 -28.28
CA LEU A 115 -5.42 15.47 -29.04
C LEU A 115 -5.40 15.79 -30.55
N PRO A 116 -5.43 14.77 -31.41
CA PRO A 116 -5.62 14.98 -32.85
C PRO A 116 -7.01 15.58 -33.13
N GLU A 117 -7.12 16.38 -34.19
CA GLU A 117 -8.41 16.98 -34.61
C GLU A 117 -9.45 15.92 -35.00
N LYS A 118 -8.99 14.80 -35.58
CA LYS A 118 -9.87 13.68 -35.97
C LYS A 118 -10.13 12.75 -34.79
N ALA A 119 -11.39 12.69 -34.34
CA ALA A 119 -11.83 11.81 -33.26
C ALA A 119 -11.66 10.30 -33.55
N SER A 120 -11.66 9.90 -34.84
CA SER A 120 -11.44 8.51 -35.27
C SER A 120 -10.07 7.96 -34.85
N ALA A 121 -9.06 8.82 -34.63
CA ALA A 121 -7.74 8.41 -34.17
C ALA A 121 -7.72 7.86 -32.73
N LEU A 122 -8.81 8.06 -31.97
CA LEU A 122 -8.95 7.60 -30.58
C LEU A 122 -9.67 6.24 -30.48
N GLN A 123 -10.32 5.78 -31.56
CA GLN A 123 -11.15 4.58 -31.55
C GLN A 123 -10.35 3.28 -31.42
N LYS A 124 -11.03 2.23 -30.96
CA LYS A 124 -10.48 0.87 -30.84
C LYS A 124 -10.29 0.29 -32.25
N GLY A 125 -9.04 0.08 -32.68
CA GLY A 125 -8.70 -0.38 -34.04
C GLY A 125 -7.99 0.67 -34.91
N ALA A 126 -7.91 1.92 -34.47
CA ALA A 126 -7.16 2.95 -35.18
C ALA A 126 -5.65 2.65 -35.22
N LYS A 127 -4.98 2.97 -36.33
CA LYS A 127 -3.52 2.93 -36.46
C LYS A 127 -2.95 4.31 -36.10
N GLY A 128 -2.22 4.41 -35.00
CA GLY A 128 -1.58 5.68 -34.60
C GLY A 128 -1.24 5.77 -33.10
N PRO A 129 -0.51 6.83 -32.69
CA PRO A 129 -0.04 6.97 -31.30
C PRO A 129 -1.18 7.17 -30.28
N TYR A 130 -2.34 7.65 -30.72
CA TYR A 130 -3.52 7.92 -29.88
C TYR A 130 -4.54 6.78 -29.82
N ALA A 131 -4.27 5.66 -30.50
CA ALA A 131 -5.22 4.56 -30.61
C ALA A 131 -5.57 3.95 -29.25
N ASN A 132 -6.87 3.81 -28.98
CA ASN A 132 -7.44 3.20 -27.79
C ASN A 132 -6.93 3.79 -26.46
N LEU A 133 -6.68 5.10 -26.42
CA LEU A 133 -6.16 5.81 -25.23
C LEU A 133 -7.00 5.57 -23.97
N ARG A 134 -8.33 5.48 -24.11
CA ARG A 134 -9.24 5.26 -22.96
C ARG A 134 -8.97 3.94 -22.23
N ALA A 135 -8.64 2.87 -22.95
CA ALA A 135 -8.26 1.59 -22.34
C ALA A 135 -6.88 1.65 -21.67
N LYS A 136 -6.03 2.60 -22.07
CA LYS A 136 -4.67 2.77 -21.56
C LYS A 136 -4.58 3.58 -20.26
N ILE A 137 -5.67 4.21 -19.80
CA ILE A 137 -5.76 4.99 -18.54
C ILE A 137 -5.37 4.16 -17.30
N LYS A 138 -5.61 2.84 -17.33
CA LYS A 138 -5.44 1.96 -16.17
C LYS A 138 -3.98 1.63 -15.82
N HIS A 139 -3.01 2.02 -16.64
CA HIS A 139 -1.66 1.48 -16.55
C HIS A 139 -0.57 2.52 -16.69
N LYS A 140 0.51 2.30 -15.93
CA LYS A 140 1.78 2.98 -16.08
C LYS A 140 2.41 2.60 -17.42
N MET A 141 2.87 3.60 -18.17
CA MET A 141 3.40 3.45 -19.52
C MET A 141 4.54 4.43 -19.75
N THR A 142 5.41 4.07 -20.68
CA THR A 142 6.37 4.98 -21.28
C THR A 142 5.67 5.76 -22.38
N PHE A 143 5.65 7.07 -22.20
CA PHE A 143 5.13 8.03 -23.17
C PHE A 143 6.29 8.59 -23.97
N PHE A 144 6.17 8.55 -25.29
CA PHE A 144 7.09 9.18 -26.22
C PHE A 144 6.41 10.45 -26.71
N VAL A 145 6.89 11.61 -26.28
CA VAL A 145 6.21 12.87 -26.49
C VAL A 145 7.14 13.98 -26.96
N LYS A 146 6.56 14.94 -27.68
CA LYS A 146 7.10 16.29 -27.79
C LYS A 146 6.38 17.16 -26.79
N THR A 147 7.12 17.90 -25.97
CA THR A 147 6.53 18.79 -24.96
C THR A 147 6.71 20.25 -25.36
N LYS A 148 5.73 21.08 -25.02
CA LYS A 148 5.78 22.53 -25.26
C LYS A 148 5.07 23.26 -24.12
N LYS A 149 5.75 24.23 -23.52
CA LYS A 149 5.14 25.12 -22.52
C LYS A 149 4.37 26.22 -23.26
N THR A 150 3.14 26.48 -22.85
CA THR A 150 2.32 27.56 -23.40
C THR A 150 1.35 28.09 -22.37
N THR A 151 0.88 29.32 -22.55
CA THR A 151 -0.13 29.94 -21.71
C THR A 151 -1.44 30.01 -22.49
N ILE A 152 -2.46 29.33 -22.01
CA ILE A 152 -3.81 29.35 -22.61
C ILE A 152 -4.79 29.75 -21.52
N ALA A 153 -5.64 30.74 -21.81
CA ALA A 153 -6.62 31.28 -20.87
C ALA A 153 -6.00 31.73 -19.53
N GLY A 154 -4.80 32.35 -19.59
CA GLY A 154 -4.07 32.83 -18.40
C GLY A 154 -3.37 31.73 -17.59
N LEU A 155 -3.54 30.46 -17.95
CA LEU A 155 -2.94 29.31 -17.27
C LEU A 155 -1.69 28.84 -18.03
N GLU A 156 -0.53 28.88 -17.38
CA GLU A 156 0.72 28.38 -17.95
C GLU A 156 0.80 26.86 -17.77
N VAL A 157 0.78 26.11 -18.87
CA VAL A 157 0.77 24.64 -18.82
C VAL A 157 1.72 24.00 -19.83
N MET A 158 2.22 22.81 -19.47
CA MET A 158 3.00 21.96 -20.36
C MET A 158 2.05 21.08 -21.19
N PHE A 159 2.07 21.24 -22.51
CA PHE A 159 1.39 20.32 -23.41
C PHE A 159 2.34 19.24 -23.91
N ALA A 160 1.80 18.04 -24.16
CA ALA A 160 2.50 16.89 -24.71
C ALA A 160 1.76 16.35 -25.93
N LYS A 161 2.50 16.09 -27.01
CA LYS A 161 2.00 15.40 -28.21
C LYS A 161 2.68 14.05 -28.32
N LEU A 162 1.90 12.96 -28.36
CA LEU A 162 2.42 11.61 -28.57
C LEU A 162 3.04 11.46 -29.95
N THR A 163 4.28 10.99 -30.00
CA THR A 163 5.00 10.66 -31.23
C THR A 163 4.91 9.17 -31.56
N LYS A 164 4.92 8.32 -30.52
CA LYS A 164 4.76 6.86 -30.64
C LYS A 164 3.63 6.37 -29.72
N PRO A 165 3.01 5.20 -30.02
CA PRO A 165 2.03 4.61 -29.13
C PRO A 165 2.64 4.38 -27.75
N PRO A 166 1.95 4.77 -26.65
CA PRO A 166 2.42 4.45 -25.31
C PRO A 166 2.60 2.94 -25.16
N LYS A 167 3.77 2.53 -24.67
CA LYS A 167 4.13 1.14 -24.42
C LYS A 167 4.23 0.91 -22.92
N ARG A 168 3.81 -0.27 -22.45
CA ARG A 168 4.17 -0.70 -21.10
C ARG A 168 5.59 -1.24 -21.14
N GLU A 169 6.41 -0.83 -20.18
CA GLU A 169 7.69 -1.48 -19.97
C GLU A 169 7.45 -2.95 -19.60
N LEU A 170 8.24 -3.84 -20.19
CA LEU A 170 8.17 -5.28 -19.90
C LEU A 170 8.34 -5.52 -18.39
N LEU A 171 9.27 -4.79 -17.77
CA LEU A 171 9.58 -4.89 -16.35
C LEU A 171 8.41 -4.45 -15.46
N ASP A 172 7.74 -3.34 -15.79
CA ASP A 172 6.54 -2.90 -15.05
C ASP A 172 5.40 -3.93 -15.17
N ARG A 173 5.26 -4.58 -16.33
CA ARG A 173 4.26 -5.65 -16.55
C ARG A 173 4.59 -6.90 -15.73
N LEU A 174 5.85 -7.34 -15.77
CA LEU A 174 6.34 -8.49 -15.01
C LEU A 174 6.19 -8.24 -13.50
N PHE A 175 6.50 -7.02 -13.04
CA PHE A 175 6.30 -6.60 -11.66
C PHE A 175 4.84 -6.71 -11.22
N PHE A 176 3.91 -6.14 -12.00
CA PHE A 176 2.48 -6.24 -11.68
C PHE A 176 1.97 -7.69 -11.64
N ILE A 177 2.41 -8.53 -12.57
CA ILE A 177 2.06 -9.96 -12.59
C ILE A 177 2.64 -10.66 -11.37
N ALA A 178 3.92 -10.41 -11.05
CA ALA A 178 4.59 -11.00 -9.90
C ALA A 178 3.89 -10.64 -8.59
N ILE A 179 3.46 -9.39 -8.39
CA ILE A 179 2.74 -8.99 -7.19
C ILE A 179 1.41 -9.74 -7.04
N ILE A 180 0.61 -9.77 -8.10
CA ILE A 180 -0.69 -10.46 -8.06
C ILE A 180 -0.49 -11.95 -7.77
N LEU A 181 0.51 -12.57 -8.42
CA LEU A 181 0.84 -13.97 -8.22
C LEU A 181 1.34 -14.24 -6.79
N LEU A 182 2.26 -13.41 -6.28
CA LEU A 182 2.78 -13.52 -4.93
C LEU A 182 1.66 -13.36 -3.91
N LEU A 183 0.81 -12.33 -4.03
CA LEU A 183 -0.34 -12.15 -3.15
C LEU A 183 -1.27 -13.38 -3.21
N PHE A 184 -1.60 -13.84 -4.41
CA PHE A 184 -2.43 -15.04 -4.59
C PHE A 184 -1.84 -16.25 -3.85
N LEU A 185 -0.55 -16.53 -4.06
CA LEU A 185 0.13 -17.64 -3.39
C LEU A 185 0.14 -17.47 -1.88
N THR A 186 0.39 -16.26 -1.36
CA THR A 186 0.37 -16.02 0.09
C THR A 186 -0.99 -16.26 0.71
N MET A 187 -2.06 -15.89 0.02
CA MET A 187 -3.43 -16.06 0.51
C MET A 187 -3.90 -17.51 0.41
N VAL A 188 -3.52 -18.24 -0.66
CA VAL A 188 -3.68 -19.70 -0.73
C VAL A 188 -2.93 -20.38 0.41
N GLY A 189 -1.67 -19.96 0.64
CA GLY A 189 -0.82 -20.44 1.72
C GLY A 189 -1.47 -20.30 3.09
N MET A 190 -1.99 -19.12 3.38
CA MET A 190 -2.74 -18.86 4.61
C MET A 190 -4.03 -19.68 4.67
N GLY A 191 -4.78 -19.80 3.57
CA GLY A 191 -5.97 -20.64 3.53
C GLY A 191 -5.67 -22.11 3.85
N MET A 192 -4.50 -22.61 3.43
CA MET A 192 -4.08 -23.99 3.70
C MET A 192 -3.74 -24.28 5.16
N THR A 193 -3.51 -23.25 5.98
CA THR A 193 -3.31 -23.38 7.43
C THR A 193 -4.61 -23.35 8.21
N LEU A 194 -5.75 -23.11 7.55
CA LEU A 194 -7.06 -22.97 8.18
C LEU A 194 -7.92 -24.20 7.93
N THR A 195 -8.61 -24.62 8.98
CA THR A 195 -9.56 -25.73 9.01
C THR A 195 -10.93 -25.23 9.45
N GLY A 196 -11.99 -25.98 9.13
CA GLY A 196 -13.34 -25.67 9.64
C GLY A 196 -13.42 -25.67 11.17
N ASN A 197 -12.57 -26.45 11.84
CA ASN A 197 -12.50 -26.52 13.29
C ASN A 197 -11.89 -25.27 13.94
N ASP A 198 -11.07 -24.50 13.22
CA ASP A 198 -10.55 -23.23 13.74
C ASP A 198 -11.70 -22.22 13.93
N PHE A 199 -12.75 -22.31 13.11
CA PHE A 199 -13.98 -21.55 13.32
C PHE A 199 -14.81 -22.08 14.51
N ALA A 200 -14.73 -23.37 14.83
CA ALA A 200 -15.35 -23.90 16.05
C ALA A 200 -14.66 -23.36 17.32
N GLN A 201 -13.41 -22.91 17.22
CA GLN A 201 -12.71 -22.24 18.33
C GLN A 201 -13.36 -20.90 18.72
N ILE A 202 -14.12 -20.27 17.81
CA ILE A 202 -14.94 -19.08 18.10
C ILE A 202 -15.88 -19.34 19.27
N LEU A 203 -16.48 -20.53 19.32
CA LEU A 203 -17.42 -20.91 20.37
C LEU A 203 -16.71 -21.29 21.68
N ARG A 204 -15.46 -21.74 21.62
CA ARG A 204 -14.68 -22.16 22.80
C ARG A 204 -13.99 -20.99 23.52
N ASN A 205 -13.59 -19.96 22.79
CA ASN A 205 -12.91 -18.77 23.33
C ASN A 205 -13.65 -17.47 22.95
N PRO A 206 -14.92 -17.30 23.37
CA PRO A 206 -15.76 -16.21 22.89
C PRO A 206 -15.22 -14.82 23.26
N LYS A 207 -14.66 -14.66 24.46
CA LYS A 207 -14.08 -13.38 24.90
C LYS A 207 -12.91 -12.96 24.00
N GLY A 208 -11.91 -13.83 23.80
CA GLY A 208 -10.76 -13.54 22.94
C GLY A 208 -11.15 -13.22 21.50
N MET A 209 -12.12 -13.96 20.96
CA MET A 209 -12.60 -13.80 19.59
C MET A 209 -13.47 -12.56 19.36
N ILE A 210 -14.01 -11.95 20.42
CA ILE A 210 -14.68 -10.63 20.37
C ILE A 210 -13.67 -9.51 20.56
N VAL A 211 -12.76 -9.66 21.54
CA VAL A 211 -11.79 -8.63 21.90
C VAL A 211 -10.80 -8.37 20.78
N GLY A 212 -10.31 -9.42 20.12
CA GLY A 212 -9.34 -9.29 19.02
C GLY A 212 -9.81 -8.38 17.88
N PRO A 213 -10.97 -8.64 17.24
CA PRO A 213 -11.49 -7.78 16.18
C PRO A 213 -11.80 -6.34 16.62
N ILE A 214 -12.24 -6.14 17.88
CA ILE A 214 -12.43 -4.78 18.44
C ILE A 214 -11.09 -4.04 18.51
N CYS A 215 -10.04 -4.70 19.00
CA CYS A 215 -8.71 -4.12 19.02
C CYS A 215 -8.21 -3.81 17.60
N GLN A 216 -8.42 -4.74 16.67
CA GLN A 216 -7.86 -4.66 15.34
C GLN A 216 -8.58 -3.68 14.40
N PHE A 217 -9.91 -3.65 14.40
CA PHE A 217 -10.68 -2.79 13.48
C PHE A 217 -11.30 -1.58 14.18
N GLY A 218 -11.38 -1.56 15.51
CA GLY A 218 -11.80 -0.39 16.26
C GLY A 218 -10.60 0.44 16.73
N LEU A 219 -9.80 -0.15 17.62
CA LEU A 219 -8.77 0.57 18.36
C LEU A 219 -7.54 0.92 17.50
N LEU A 220 -7.02 0.01 16.67
CA LEU A 220 -5.81 0.26 15.89
C LEU A 220 -6.01 1.33 14.78
N PRO A 221 -7.09 1.32 13.97
CA PRO A 221 -7.37 2.41 13.04
C PRO A 221 -7.52 3.77 13.75
N LEU A 222 -8.12 3.78 14.95
CA LEU A 222 -8.25 5.00 15.75
C LEU A 222 -6.86 5.51 16.20
N ILE A 223 -5.96 4.61 16.60
CA ILE A 223 -4.55 4.96 16.90
C ILE A 223 -3.89 5.54 15.65
N ALA A 224 -4.07 4.93 14.48
CA ALA A 224 -3.49 5.42 13.23
C ALA A 224 -3.96 6.85 12.90
N VAL A 225 -5.25 7.12 13.10
CA VAL A 225 -5.84 8.46 12.96
C VAL A 225 -5.23 9.42 13.97
N GLY A 226 -5.19 9.06 15.25
CA GLY A 226 -4.63 9.88 16.32
C GLY A 226 -3.16 10.26 16.07
N ILE A 227 -2.32 9.28 15.74
CA ILE A 227 -0.91 9.52 15.38
C ILE A 227 -0.81 10.34 14.10
N GLY A 228 -1.65 10.07 13.11
CA GLY A 228 -1.74 10.81 11.87
C GLY A 228 -2.04 12.31 12.07
N TYR A 229 -2.89 12.65 13.03
CA TYR A 229 -3.17 14.03 13.43
C TYR A 229 -2.05 14.62 14.29
N LEU A 230 -1.58 13.90 15.31
CA LEU A 230 -0.53 14.36 16.24
C LEU A 230 0.77 14.69 15.51
N PHE A 231 1.13 13.86 14.53
CA PHE A 231 2.30 14.07 13.68
C PHE A 231 1.96 14.94 12.45
N GLY A 232 0.75 15.47 12.30
CA GLY A 232 0.38 16.41 11.23
C GLY A 232 0.37 15.82 9.81
N PHE A 233 0.39 14.49 9.65
CA PHE A 233 0.30 13.84 8.35
C PHE A 233 -1.04 14.08 7.67
N TYR A 234 -2.13 14.21 8.43
CA TYR A 234 -3.45 14.54 7.88
C TYR A 234 -3.43 15.79 6.98
N LYS A 235 -2.78 16.87 7.44
CA LYS A 235 -2.73 18.15 6.73
C LYS A 235 -1.61 18.17 5.69
N SER A 236 -0.40 17.77 6.09
CA SER A 236 0.79 17.96 5.25
C SER A 236 0.97 16.87 4.19
N TYR A 237 0.60 15.62 4.51
CA TYR A 237 0.84 14.45 3.66
C TYR A 237 -0.37 13.49 3.67
N PRO A 238 -1.51 13.89 3.06
CA PRO A 238 -2.76 13.15 3.14
C PRO A 238 -2.66 11.68 2.68
N PHE A 239 -1.83 11.39 1.68
CA PHE A 239 -1.62 10.01 1.22
C PHE A 239 -0.77 9.16 2.19
N ILE A 240 0.09 9.77 3.02
CA ILE A 240 0.73 9.04 4.13
C ILE A 240 -0.34 8.70 5.16
N PHE A 241 -1.16 9.68 5.53
CA PHE A 241 -2.26 9.48 6.48
C PHE A 241 -3.22 8.37 6.04
N VAL A 242 -3.66 8.37 4.78
CA VAL A 242 -4.50 7.28 4.22
C VAL A 242 -3.74 5.94 4.21
N GLY A 243 -2.43 5.96 3.98
CA GLY A 243 -1.58 4.78 4.07
C GLY A 243 -1.53 4.18 5.48
N MET A 244 -1.46 5.04 6.51
CA MET A 244 -1.52 4.64 7.92
C MET A 244 -2.86 3.96 8.23
N ILE A 245 -3.97 4.56 7.80
CA ILE A 245 -5.30 3.97 7.97
C ILE A 245 -5.40 2.65 7.21
N LEU A 246 -4.94 2.57 5.95
CA LEU A 246 -5.02 1.37 5.14
C LEU A 246 -4.32 0.18 5.79
N VAL A 247 -3.08 0.36 6.27
CA VAL A 247 -2.34 -0.73 6.92
C VAL A 247 -2.97 -1.13 8.25
N CYS A 248 -3.47 -0.18 9.03
CA CYS A 248 -4.11 -0.44 10.32
C CYS A 248 -5.55 -0.96 10.20
N ALA A 249 -6.22 -0.73 9.07
CA ALA A 249 -7.52 -1.31 8.74
C ALA A 249 -7.39 -2.60 7.94
N SER A 250 -6.16 -3.08 7.68
CA SER A 250 -5.92 -4.39 7.06
C SER A 250 -6.04 -5.50 8.10
N PRO A 251 -6.32 -6.74 7.69
CA PRO A 251 -6.37 -7.88 8.61
C PRO A 251 -4.97 -8.29 9.07
N GLY A 252 -4.95 -9.22 10.04
CA GLY A 252 -3.73 -9.80 10.58
C GLY A 252 -3.00 -10.60 9.50
N GLY A 253 -1.71 -10.86 9.70
CA GLY A 253 -0.89 -11.60 8.74
C GLY A 253 -0.21 -12.80 9.39
N VAL A 254 0.23 -13.78 8.61
CA VAL A 254 0.92 -14.99 9.11
C VAL A 254 2.11 -14.72 10.05
N THR A 255 2.70 -13.52 9.99
CA THR A 255 3.75 -13.05 10.90
C THR A 255 3.29 -12.97 12.35
N SER A 256 2.05 -12.56 12.63
CA SER A 256 1.52 -12.50 14.00
C SER A 256 1.45 -13.90 14.62
N ASN A 257 0.92 -14.89 13.90
CA ASN A 257 0.91 -16.30 14.32
C ASN A 257 2.30 -16.81 14.71
N LEU A 258 3.31 -16.49 13.88
CA LEU A 258 4.70 -16.87 14.13
C LEU A 258 5.25 -16.20 15.40
N MET A 259 5.02 -14.90 15.57
CA MET A 259 5.48 -14.17 16.75
C MET A 259 4.73 -14.62 18.01
N THR A 260 3.45 -14.96 17.92
CA THR A 260 2.66 -15.51 19.02
C THR A 260 3.24 -16.84 19.48
N TYR A 261 3.63 -17.72 18.55
CA TYR A 261 4.33 -18.96 18.88
C TYR A 261 5.63 -18.70 19.64
N PHE A 262 6.47 -17.78 19.17
CA PHE A 262 7.74 -17.47 19.84
C PHE A 262 7.56 -16.76 21.18
N ALA A 263 6.54 -15.92 21.30
CA ALA A 263 6.17 -15.26 22.54
C ALA A 263 5.38 -16.19 23.48
N LYS A 264 5.26 -17.50 23.20
CA LYS A 264 4.49 -18.47 24.00
C LYS A 264 3.05 -18.00 24.30
N GLY A 265 2.43 -17.33 23.35
CA GLY A 265 1.02 -16.94 23.42
C GLY A 265 0.08 -18.04 22.93
N ASP A 266 -1.21 -17.77 22.96
CA ASP A 266 -2.24 -18.67 22.43
C ASP A 266 -2.23 -18.64 20.88
N VAL A 267 -1.47 -19.56 20.29
CA VAL A 267 -1.29 -19.66 18.83
C VAL A 267 -2.62 -19.99 18.14
N ALA A 268 -3.45 -20.82 18.76
CA ALA A 268 -4.72 -21.21 18.17
C ALA A 268 -5.67 -20.01 18.10
N LEU A 269 -5.72 -19.20 19.16
CA LEU A 269 -6.43 -17.91 19.13
C LEU A 269 -5.88 -16.97 18.05
N SER A 270 -4.57 -16.85 17.90
CA SER A 270 -3.92 -16.02 16.86
C SER A 270 -4.37 -16.40 15.45
N VAL A 271 -4.31 -17.70 15.12
CA VAL A 271 -4.70 -18.23 13.81
C VAL A 271 -6.19 -17.97 13.55
N SER A 272 -7.03 -18.21 14.55
CA SER A 272 -8.48 -17.96 14.48
C SER A 272 -8.81 -16.48 14.30
N LEU A 273 -8.11 -15.58 14.99
CA LEU A 273 -8.24 -14.13 14.83
C LEU A 273 -7.78 -13.66 13.46
N THR A 274 -6.69 -14.22 12.93
CA THR A 274 -6.19 -13.89 11.58
C THR A 274 -7.21 -14.30 10.51
N ALA A 275 -7.80 -15.50 10.64
CA ALA A 275 -8.86 -15.99 9.75
C ALA A 275 -10.11 -15.09 9.81
N LEU A 276 -10.60 -14.83 11.01
CA LEU A 276 -11.78 -14.00 11.24
C LEU A 276 -11.54 -12.57 10.72
N SER A 277 -10.41 -11.96 11.06
CA SER A 277 -10.09 -10.60 10.61
C SER A 277 -9.98 -10.52 9.09
N THR A 278 -9.46 -11.56 8.44
CA THR A 278 -9.38 -11.60 6.96
C THR A 278 -10.77 -11.61 6.33
N ILE A 279 -11.72 -12.37 6.86
CA ILE A 279 -13.11 -12.36 6.39
C ILE A 279 -13.75 -10.99 6.67
N LEU A 280 -13.61 -10.47 7.90
CA LEU A 280 -14.15 -9.17 8.28
C LEU A 280 -13.57 -8.01 7.46
N SER A 281 -12.32 -8.12 7.01
CA SER A 281 -11.64 -7.09 6.20
C SER A 281 -12.36 -6.77 4.89
N LEU A 282 -13.13 -7.73 4.35
CA LEU A 282 -13.94 -7.53 3.16
C LEU A 282 -14.89 -6.34 3.30
N VAL A 283 -15.44 -6.14 4.49
CA VAL A 283 -16.38 -5.06 4.80
C VAL A 283 -15.71 -3.96 5.62
N LEU A 284 -14.96 -4.32 6.66
CA LEU A 284 -14.41 -3.35 7.60
C LEU A 284 -13.30 -2.50 6.98
N THR A 285 -12.39 -3.06 6.17
CA THR A 285 -11.32 -2.27 5.54
C THR A 285 -11.87 -1.15 4.65
N PRO A 286 -12.76 -1.41 3.65
CA PRO A 286 -13.34 -0.33 2.85
C PRO A 286 -14.22 0.62 3.68
N LEU A 287 -14.94 0.13 4.70
CA LEU A 287 -15.73 0.97 5.59
C LEU A 287 -14.87 1.94 6.39
N LEU A 288 -13.80 1.46 7.02
CA LEU A 288 -12.89 2.28 7.84
C LEU A 288 -12.10 3.28 7.00
N LEU A 289 -11.69 2.88 5.79
CA LEU A 289 -11.11 3.82 4.83
C LEU A 289 -12.11 4.91 4.47
N THR A 290 -13.36 4.55 4.21
CA THR A 290 -14.42 5.53 3.93
C THR A 290 -14.64 6.46 5.13
N LEU A 291 -14.73 5.90 6.33
CA LEU A 291 -14.98 6.65 7.56
C LEU A 291 -13.87 7.67 7.85
N TYR A 292 -12.61 7.26 7.78
CA TYR A 292 -11.49 8.10 8.22
C TYR A 292 -10.80 8.87 7.10
N ALA A 293 -10.98 8.47 5.84
CA ALA A 293 -10.25 9.07 4.73
C ALA A 293 -11.13 9.69 3.62
N SER A 294 -12.46 9.62 3.68
CA SER A 294 -13.33 10.33 2.70
C SER A 294 -13.26 11.86 2.79
N ASN A 295 -13.02 12.39 3.99
CA ASN A 295 -12.92 13.84 4.22
C ASN A 295 -11.49 14.38 4.05
N VAL A 296 -10.53 13.52 3.70
CA VAL A 296 -9.15 13.94 3.50
C VAL A 296 -9.06 14.78 2.22
N PRO A 297 -8.56 16.02 2.28
CA PRO A 297 -8.46 16.88 1.11
C PRO A 297 -7.69 16.19 -0.02
N SER A 298 -8.16 16.33 -1.27
CA SER A 298 -7.53 15.78 -2.48
C SER A 298 -7.45 14.25 -2.58
N VAL A 299 -8.14 13.50 -1.72
CA VAL A 299 -8.21 12.02 -1.78
C VAL A 299 -9.64 11.59 -2.11
N SER A 300 -9.79 10.72 -3.11
CA SER A 300 -11.08 10.12 -3.48
C SER A 300 -10.97 8.61 -3.41
N ILE A 301 -11.63 7.99 -2.43
CA ILE A 301 -11.53 6.55 -2.18
C ILE A 301 -12.52 5.79 -3.08
N PRO A 302 -12.04 4.92 -3.99
CA PRO A 302 -12.91 4.13 -4.85
C PRO A 302 -13.39 2.88 -4.08
N VAL A 303 -14.32 3.05 -3.13
CA VAL A 303 -14.78 2.01 -2.19
C VAL A 303 -15.13 0.69 -2.89
N GLY A 304 -15.93 0.73 -3.95
CA GLY A 304 -16.29 -0.48 -4.71
C GLY A 304 -15.10 -1.20 -5.36
N THR A 305 -14.04 -0.46 -5.71
CA THR A 305 -12.79 -1.07 -6.19
C THR A 305 -12.01 -1.73 -5.07
N VAL A 306 -11.94 -1.11 -3.88
CA VAL A 306 -11.30 -1.71 -2.70
C VAL A 306 -12.00 -3.02 -2.32
N PHE A 307 -13.33 -3.00 -2.23
CA PHE A 307 -14.14 -4.18 -1.94
C PHE A 307 -13.90 -5.30 -2.95
N THR A 308 -13.98 -4.99 -4.26
CA THR A 308 -13.77 -5.99 -5.32
C THR A 308 -12.35 -6.57 -5.27
N GLN A 309 -11.34 -5.75 -4.98
CA GLN A 309 -9.95 -6.20 -4.86
C GLN A 309 -9.75 -7.14 -3.67
N ILE A 310 -10.30 -6.82 -2.50
CA ILE A 310 -10.23 -7.71 -1.34
C ILE A 310 -10.95 -9.03 -1.65
N LEU A 311 -12.16 -8.97 -2.22
CA LEU A 311 -12.91 -10.16 -2.59
C LEU A 311 -12.11 -11.09 -3.52
N VAL A 312 -11.60 -10.55 -4.63
CA VAL A 312 -10.96 -11.34 -5.69
C VAL A 312 -9.54 -11.74 -5.35
N LEU A 313 -8.77 -10.89 -4.68
CA LEU A 313 -7.34 -11.10 -4.45
C LEU A 313 -7.02 -11.69 -3.07
N VAL A 314 -7.97 -11.66 -2.13
CA VAL A 314 -7.78 -12.15 -0.76
C VAL A 314 -8.74 -13.29 -0.45
N ILE A 315 -10.04 -13.01 -0.53
CA ILE A 315 -11.06 -13.97 -0.09
C ILE A 315 -11.10 -15.19 -0.98
N VAL A 316 -11.17 -15.02 -2.32
CA VAL A 316 -11.20 -16.14 -3.26
C VAL A 316 -9.97 -17.05 -3.12
N PRO A 317 -8.71 -16.54 -3.14
CA PRO A 317 -7.54 -17.40 -2.98
C PRO A 317 -7.45 -18.06 -1.60
N LEU A 318 -7.90 -17.39 -0.54
CA LEU A 318 -7.98 -17.99 0.80
C LEU A 318 -8.92 -19.19 0.82
N PHE A 319 -10.12 -19.07 0.23
CA PHE A 319 -11.04 -20.20 0.12
C PHE A 319 -10.47 -21.34 -0.72
N VAL A 320 -9.73 -21.04 -1.80
CA VAL A 320 -9.01 -22.05 -2.58
C VAL A 320 -8.02 -22.80 -1.69
N GLY A 321 -7.24 -22.08 -0.87
CA GLY A 321 -6.33 -22.68 0.11
C GLY A 321 -7.04 -23.59 1.12
N MET A 322 -8.17 -23.15 1.67
CA MET A 322 -8.98 -23.95 2.60
C MET A 322 -9.54 -25.22 1.95
N LEU A 323 -9.98 -25.13 0.68
CA LEU A 323 -10.44 -26.29 -0.08
C LEU A 323 -9.31 -27.29 -0.32
N VAL A 324 -8.10 -26.81 -0.62
CA VAL A 324 -6.90 -27.66 -0.73
C VAL A 324 -6.60 -28.31 0.61
N ARG A 325 -6.68 -27.58 1.73
CA ARG A 325 -6.49 -28.15 3.06
C ARG A 325 -7.49 -29.26 3.36
N ASN A 326 -8.76 -29.07 3.02
CA ASN A 326 -9.82 -30.05 3.27
C ASN A 326 -9.66 -31.32 2.40
N ARG A 327 -9.21 -31.18 1.15
CA ARG A 327 -9.10 -32.32 0.21
C ARG A 327 -7.74 -33.02 0.23
N ALA A 328 -6.67 -32.31 0.57
CA ALA A 328 -5.29 -32.78 0.48
C ALA A 328 -4.48 -32.30 1.69
N GLU A 329 -4.91 -32.67 2.90
CA GLU A 329 -4.31 -32.24 4.16
C GLU A 329 -2.79 -32.50 4.23
N ALA A 330 -2.34 -33.69 3.82
CA ALA A 330 -0.93 -34.04 3.82
C ALA A 330 -0.09 -33.09 2.94
N PHE A 331 -0.64 -32.64 1.81
CA PHE A 331 0.02 -31.66 0.94
C PHE A 331 0.06 -30.28 1.59
N ALA A 332 -1.06 -29.82 2.16
CA ALA A 332 -1.16 -28.54 2.84
C ALA A 332 -0.15 -28.43 4.01
N LEU A 333 -0.08 -29.45 4.85
CA LEU A 333 0.88 -29.52 5.97
C LEU A 333 2.34 -29.55 5.50
N ARG A 334 2.63 -30.24 4.38
CA ARG A 334 3.99 -30.32 3.85
C ARG A 334 4.46 -29.00 3.24
N THR A 335 3.54 -28.23 2.66
CA THR A 335 3.84 -26.99 1.93
C THR A 335 3.67 -25.72 2.75
N GLU A 336 3.03 -25.77 3.92
CA GLU A 336 2.81 -24.65 4.84
C GLU A 336 4.04 -23.73 4.99
N LYS A 337 5.22 -24.31 5.27
CA LYS A 337 6.46 -23.54 5.47
C LYS A 337 6.94 -22.84 4.21
N ILE A 338 6.72 -23.46 3.05
CA ILE A 338 7.10 -22.88 1.75
C ILE A 338 6.25 -21.65 1.53
N PHE A 339 4.94 -21.76 1.71
CA PHE A 339 3.99 -20.66 1.54
C PHE A 339 4.19 -19.53 2.55
N ALA A 340 4.48 -19.83 3.82
CA ALA A 340 4.87 -18.82 4.80
C ALA A 340 6.14 -18.07 4.36
N GLY A 341 7.13 -18.79 3.80
CA GLY A 341 8.33 -18.22 3.22
C GLY A 341 8.05 -17.32 2.01
N ILE A 342 7.10 -17.69 1.15
CA ILE A 342 6.64 -16.86 0.02
C ILE A 342 6.07 -15.53 0.52
N GLY A 343 5.36 -15.49 1.65
CA GLY A 343 4.83 -14.25 2.23
C GLY A 343 5.90 -13.28 2.66
N VAL A 344 6.91 -13.79 3.38
CA VAL A 344 8.07 -12.99 3.78
C VAL A 344 8.82 -12.51 2.53
N PHE A 345 9.08 -13.41 1.56
CA PHE A 345 9.73 -13.07 0.30
C PHE A 345 8.95 -12.00 -0.48
N ALA A 346 7.62 -12.13 -0.57
CA ALA A 346 6.76 -11.19 -1.28
C ALA A 346 6.84 -9.79 -0.68
N LEU A 347 6.82 -9.68 0.65
CA LEU A 347 7.00 -8.41 1.34
C LEU A 347 8.37 -7.79 1.02
N PHE A 348 9.46 -8.55 1.16
CA PHE A 348 10.80 -8.04 0.85
C PHE A 348 10.95 -7.66 -0.63
N PHE A 349 10.44 -8.49 -1.54
CA PHE A 349 10.43 -8.20 -2.97
C PHE A 349 9.70 -6.89 -3.28
N LEU A 350 8.51 -6.70 -2.69
CA LEU A 350 7.74 -5.47 -2.83
C LEU A 350 8.52 -4.26 -2.31
N ILE A 351 9.14 -4.36 -1.14
CA ILE A 351 9.92 -3.27 -0.56
C ILE A 351 11.12 -2.94 -1.45
N VAL A 352 11.92 -3.93 -1.84
CA VAL A 352 13.13 -3.72 -2.65
C VAL A 352 12.80 -3.08 -3.99
N VAL A 353 11.86 -3.66 -4.75
CA VAL A 353 11.46 -3.10 -6.04
C VAL A 353 10.78 -1.74 -5.87
N GLY A 354 9.98 -1.59 -4.83
CA GLY A 354 9.34 -0.35 -4.45
C GLY A 354 10.34 0.78 -4.18
N VAL A 355 11.39 0.49 -3.42
CA VAL A 355 12.47 1.41 -3.08
C VAL A 355 13.29 1.75 -4.32
N LEU A 356 13.77 0.73 -5.05
CA LEU A 356 14.59 0.91 -6.26
C LEU A 356 13.85 1.70 -7.34
N GLY A 357 12.54 1.47 -7.50
CA GLY A 357 11.71 2.19 -8.47
C GLY A 357 11.40 3.64 -8.09
N ASN A 358 11.83 4.10 -6.91
CA ASN A 358 11.48 5.41 -6.36
C ASN A 358 12.62 6.04 -5.54
N LEU A 359 13.89 5.69 -5.79
CA LEU A 359 15.04 6.19 -5.02
C LEU A 359 15.07 7.72 -4.90
N ASP A 360 14.73 8.42 -6.00
CA ASP A 360 14.65 9.89 -6.03
C ASP A 360 13.63 10.47 -5.05
N LYS A 361 12.61 9.69 -4.65
CA LYS A 361 11.59 10.10 -3.68
C LYS A 361 12.07 9.95 -2.23
N PHE A 362 13.08 9.11 -1.96
CA PHE A 362 13.67 8.96 -0.62
C PHE A 362 14.56 10.13 -0.23
N ALA A 363 15.06 10.89 -1.20
CA ALA A 363 15.76 12.15 -0.95
C ALA A 363 14.81 13.26 -0.42
N ASP A 364 13.49 13.07 -0.50
CA ASP A 364 12.50 13.99 0.07
C ASP A 364 12.38 13.78 1.59
N THR A 365 13.35 14.30 2.33
CA THR A 365 13.40 14.28 3.80
C THR A 365 12.25 15.05 4.45
N SER A 366 11.57 15.93 3.71
CA SER A 366 10.40 16.64 4.23
C SER A 366 9.21 15.69 4.41
N ARG A 367 9.07 14.72 3.50
CA ARG A 367 7.99 13.73 3.50
C ARG A 367 8.37 12.46 4.25
N TYR A 368 9.57 11.94 4.01
CA TYR A 368 10.06 10.67 4.56
C TYR A 368 11.26 10.89 5.49
N GLY A 369 11.15 11.87 6.38
CA GLY A 369 12.16 12.13 7.42
C GLY A 369 11.99 11.24 8.66
N LEU A 370 12.81 11.48 9.68
CA LEU A 370 12.79 10.76 10.97
C LEU A 370 11.38 10.70 11.58
N LYS A 371 10.64 11.81 11.47
CA LYS A 371 9.26 11.94 11.94
C LYS A 371 8.31 10.87 11.38
N PHE A 372 8.46 10.54 10.10
CA PHE A 372 7.65 9.50 9.44
C PHE A 372 8.00 8.12 9.98
N TYR A 373 9.28 7.75 9.98
CA TYR A 373 9.70 6.43 10.47
C TYR A 373 9.33 6.21 11.94
N LEU A 374 9.52 7.23 12.80
CA LEU A 374 9.13 7.16 14.21
C LEU A 374 7.62 7.03 14.38
N ALA A 375 6.82 7.79 13.64
CA ALA A 375 5.36 7.70 13.75
C ALA A 375 4.85 6.30 13.41
N ILE A 376 5.37 5.67 12.36
CA ILE A 376 4.98 4.31 11.96
C ILE A 376 5.43 3.26 12.98
N PHE A 377 6.63 3.41 13.55
CA PHE A 377 7.09 2.52 14.61
C PHE A 377 6.27 2.66 15.89
N ILE A 378 6.02 3.89 16.34
CA ILE A 378 5.16 4.19 17.50
C ILE A 378 3.76 3.64 17.27
N MET A 379 3.20 3.78 16.08
CA MET A 379 1.87 3.23 15.75
C MET A 379 1.80 1.73 15.94
N THR A 380 2.84 1.00 15.51
CA THR A 380 2.95 -0.45 15.71
C THR A 380 2.99 -0.78 17.20
N LEU A 381 3.86 -0.10 17.96
CA LEU A 381 4.00 -0.32 19.41
C LEU A 381 2.74 0.04 20.19
N CYS A 382 2.07 1.14 19.86
CA CYS A 382 0.80 1.53 20.44
C CYS A 382 -0.28 0.48 20.16
N GLY A 383 -0.37 -0.04 18.93
CA GLY A 383 -1.28 -1.13 18.60
C GLY A 383 -1.08 -2.35 19.50
N MET A 384 0.17 -2.78 19.67
CA MET A 384 0.52 -3.90 20.57
C MET A 384 0.17 -3.58 22.02
N PHE A 385 0.60 -2.42 22.51
CA PHE A 385 0.43 -2.00 23.89
C PHE A 385 -1.05 -1.88 24.27
N PHE A 386 -1.83 -1.13 23.50
CA PHE A 386 -3.24 -0.92 23.79
C PHE A 386 -4.08 -2.17 23.53
N GLY A 387 -3.70 -3.00 22.56
CA GLY A 387 -4.30 -4.33 22.38
C GLY A 387 -4.08 -5.23 23.60
N ALA A 388 -2.86 -5.24 24.16
CA ALA A 388 -2.55 -5.96 25.40
C ALA A 388 -3.32 -5.39 26.60
N LEU A 389 -3.31 -4.06 26.75
CA LEU A 389 -3.97 -3.36 27.85
C LEU A 389 -5.47 -3.64 27.85
N PHE A 390 -6.13 -3.50 26.69
CA PHE A 390 -7.57 -3.72 26.57
C PHE A 390 -7.94 -5.18 26.87
N ALA A 391 -7.18 -6.16 26.35
CA ALA A 391 -7.38 -7.56 26.69
C ALA A 391 -7.15 -7.85 28.18
N LYS A 392 -6.17 -7.17 28.80
CA LYS A 392 -5.86 -7.33 30.22
C LYS A 392 -6.94 -6.73 31.13
N LEU A 393 -7.49 -5.57 30.77
CA LEU A 393 -8.61 -4.93 31.47
C LEU A 393 -9.86 -5.82 31.46
N LEU A 394 -10.06 -6.58 30.39
CA LEU A 394 -11.14 -7.57 30.28
C LEU A 394 -10.78 -8.93 30.91
N GLN A 395 -9.67 -8.99 31.66
CA GLN A 395 -9.23 -10.14 32.45
C GLN A 395 -8.95 -11.41 31.62
N LEU A 396 -8.47 -11.26 30.38
CA LEU A 396 -8.06 -12.42 29.59
C LEU A 396 -6.76 -13.04 30.15
N PRO A 397 -6.57 -14.37 30.01
CA PRO A 397 -5.32 -15.04 30.37
C PRO A 397 -4.12 -14.46 29.62
N ASN A 398 -2.95 -14.45 30.26
CA ASN A 398 -1.74 -13.84 29.68
C ASN A 398 -1.38 -14.42 28.30
N GLN A 399 -1.59 -15.71 28.06
CA GLN A 399 -1.38 -16.32 26.73
C GLN A 399 -2.26 -15.67 25.65
N GLN A 400 -3.53 -15.40 25.96
CA GLN A 400 -4.47 -14.74 25.05
C GLN A 400 -4.16 -13.24 24.89
N VAL A 401 -3.75 -12.57 25.97
CA VAL A 401 -3.31 -11.16 25.93
C VAL A 401 -2.10 -11.01 25.00
N ARG A 402 -1.10 -11.90 25.10
CA ARG A 402 0.06 -11.93 24.21
C ARG A 402 -0.37 -12.09 22.74
N ALA A 403 -1.30 -13.01 22.45
CA ALA A 403 -1.82 -13.25 21.11
C ALA A 403 -2.59 -12.03 20.54
N ILE A 404 -3.55 -11.47 21.30
CA ILE A 404 -4.34 -10.31 20.86
C ILE A 404 -3.46 -9.09 20.64
N SER A 405 -2.47 -8.88 21.50
CA SER A 405 -1.50 -7.79 21.35
C SER A 405 -0.73 -7.90 20.03
N LEU A 406 -0.23 -9.10 19.72
CA LEU A 406 0.50 -9.35 18.48
C LEU A 406 -0.39 -9.24 17.26
N GLU A 407 -1.62 -9.74 17.31
CA GLU A 407 -2.58 -9.56 16.21
C GLU A 407 -2.98 -8.11 15.97
N THR A 408 -3.04 -7.31 17.04
CA THR A 408 -3.36 -5.89 16.91
C THR A 408 -2.18 -5.13 16.31
N GLY A 409 -0.94 -5.42 16.72
CA GLY A 409 0.23 -4.69 16.22
C GLY A 409 0.78 -5.16 14.88
N LEU A 410 0.63 -6.45 14.55
CA LEU A 410 1.29 -7.08 13.41
C LEU A 410 0.27 -7.34 12.29
N GLN A 411 0.16 -6.38 11.38
CA GLN A 411 -0.81 -6.42 10.29
C GLN A 411 -0.27 -7.10 9.03
N ASN A 412 -1.17 -7.48 8.12
CA ASN A 412 -0.78 -7.97 6.79
C ASN A 412 -0.32 -6.82 5.88
N SER A 413 0.92 -6.39 6.09
CA SER A 413 1.52 -5.29 5.35
C SER A 413 1.67 -5.59 3.85
N SER A 414 1.89 -6.85 3.47
CA SER A 414 1.99 -7.26 2.06
C SER A 414 0.67 -7.04 1.30
N LEU A 415 -0.45 -7.33 1.97
CA LEU A 415 -1.78 -7.06 1.46
C LEU A 415 -2.03 -5.55 1.37
N ALA A 416 -1.76 -4.80 2.43
CA ALA A 416 -1.91 -3.34 2.44
C ALA A 416 -1.10 -2.67 1.32
N MET A 417 0.15 -3.09 1.12
CA MET A 417 1.00 -2.64 0.01
C MET A 417 0.39 -2.96 -1.35
N THR A 418 -0.12 -4.18 -1.55
CA THR A 418 -0.71 -4.57 -2.83
C THR A 418 -1.97 -3.75 -3.14
N ILE A 419 -2.85 -3.58 -2.16
CA ILE A 419 -4.03 -2.71 -2.27
C ILE A 419 -3.59 -1.27 -2.57
N ALA A 420 -2.59 -0.75 -1.86
CA ALA A 420 -2.05 0.59 -2.11
C ALA A 420 -1.55 0.76 -3.55
N LEU A 421 -0.82 -0.20 -4.12
CA LEU A 421 -0.36 -0.14 -5.52
C LEU A 421 -1.52 -0.18 -6.52
N LEU A 422 -2.58 -0.91 -6.23
CA LEU A 422 -3.73 -1.02 -7.11
C LEU A 422 -4.65 0.20 -7.03
N LEU A 423 -4.60 0.93 -5.93
CA LEU A 423 -5.43 2.12 -5.68
C LEU A 423 -4.71 3.44 -5.90
N GLN A 424 -3.38 3.52 -5.75
CA GLN A 424 -2.60 4.77 -5.81
C GLN A 424 -2.90 5.58 -7.07
N ASP A 425 -3.14 4.88 -8.18
CA ASP A 425 -3.47 5.51 -9.45
C ASP A 425 -4.88 6.09 -9.46
N ARG A 426 -5.85 5.38 -8.89
CA ARG A 426 -7.24 5.84 -8.79
C ARG A 426 -7.38 7.04 -7.87
N MET A 427 -6.62 7.07 -6.77
CA MET A 427 -6.73 8.09 -5.71
C MET A 427 -5.87 9.33 -5.97
N GLY A 428 -4.99 9.30 -6.97
CA GLY A 428 -4.11 10.42 -7.27
C GLY A 428 -2.91 10.52 -6.32
N ASP A 429 -2.43 9.42 -5.73
CA ASP A 429 -1.21 9.45 -4.92
C ASP A 429 0.00 9.70 -5.84
N PHE A 430 0.59 10.89 -5.72
CA PHE A 430 1.69 11.33 -6.57
C PHE A 430 3.03 10.65 -6.25
N TYR A 431 3.15 10.12 -5.04
CA TYR A 431 4.43 9.73 -4.44
C TYR A 431 4.47 8.27 -4.02
N SER A 432 3.40 7.49 -4.28
CA SER A 432 3.25 6.12 -3.79
C SER A 432 3.35 6.04 -2.26
N SER A 433 2.97 7.12 -1.59
CA SER A 433 3.08 7.30 -0.14
C SER A 433 2.34 6.22 0.63
N MET A 434 1.17 5.76 0.16
CA MET A 434 0.43 4.70 0.84
C MET A 434 1.17 3.36 0.83
N PHE A 435 1.75 3.04 -0.32
CA PHE A 435 2.55 1.84 -0.51
C PHE A 435 3.80 1.87 0.38
N PHE A 436 4.51 2.99 0.41
CA PHE A 436 5.67 3.15 1.29
C PHE A 436 5.32 3.08 2.75
N THR A 437 4.22 3.72 3.16
CA THR A 437 3.73 3.68 4.54
C THR A 437 3.48 2.24 4.98
N SER A 438 2.80 1.46 4.14
CA SER A 438 2.52 0.04 4.41
C SER A 438 3.80 -0.82 4.44
N GLY A 439 4.76 -0.54 3.54
CA GLY A 439 6.03 -1.26 3.51
C GLY A 439 6.92 -1.00 4.73
N ILE A 440 7.01 0.26 5.17
CA ILE A 440 7.76 0.63 6.37
C ILE A 440 7.10 0.08 7.63
N PHE A 441 5.76 0.11 7.71
CA PHE A 441 5.04 -0.58 8.78
C PHE A 441 5.38 -2.06 8.80
N GLY A 442 5.38 -2.71 7.62
CA GLY A 442 5.74 -4.11 7.46
C GLY A 442 7.15 -4.46 7.93
N LEU A 443 8.11 -3.55 7.85
CA LEU A 443 9.46 -3.76 8.39
C LEU A 443 9.49 -3.57 9.91
N TRP A 444 8.89 -2.48 10.38
CA TRP A 444 8.85 -2.14 11.80
C TRP A 444 8.14 -3.18 12.64
N MET A 445 7.09 -3.81 12.10
CA MET A 445 6.35 -4.84 12.81
C MET A 445 7.19 -6.09 13.09
N TYR A 446 8.16 -6.46 12.24
CA TYR A 446 9.08 -7.57 12.57
C TYR A 446 9.98 -7.23 13.76
N ILE A 447 10.47 -5.99 13.83
CA ILE A 447 11.31 -5.52 14.94
C ILE A 447 10.49 -5.48 16.23
N ALA A 448 9.29 -4.91 16.17
CA ALA A 448 8.38 -4.83 17.31
C ALA A 448 7.96 -6.24 17.80
N GLY A 449 7.61 -7.14 16.87
CA GLY A 449 7.28 -8.53 17.16
C GLY A 449 8.45 -9.27 17.81
N PHE A 450 9.67 -9.10 17.31
CA PHE A 450 10.85 -9.70 17.93
C PHE A 450 11.12 -9.15 19.33
N LEU A 451 11.03 -7.83 19.52
CA LEU A 451 11.21 -7.19 20.83
C LEU A 451 10.19 -7.71 21.85
N SER A 452 8.95 -7.96 21.42
CA SER A 452 7.88 -8.44 22.29
C SER A 452 8.16 -9.79 22.94
N ILE A 453 8.95 -10.66 22.30
CA ILE A 453 9.31 -11.99 22.82
C ILE A 453 10.02 -11.84 24.18
N PHE A 454 10.89 -10.84 24.31
CA PHE A 454 11.64 -10.57 25.53
C PHE A 454 10.78 -9.82 26.56
N VAL A 455 10.04 -8.80 26.10
CA VAL A 455 9.23 -7.94 26.96
C VAL A 455 8.10 -8.71 27.63
N TYR A 456 7.41 -9.59 26.88
CA TYR A 456 6.24 -10.33 27.40
C TYR A 456 6.61 -11.40 28.40
N ARG A 457 7.83 -11.94 28.33
CA ARG A 457 8.35 -12.86 29.35
C ARG A 457 8.29 -12.24 30.76
N SER A 458 8.63 -10.96 30.87
CA SER A 458 8.60 -10.23 32.15
C SER A 458 7.21 -9.69 32.49
N LEU A 459 6.52 -9.04 31.53
CA LEU A 459 5.28 -8.31 31.82
C LEU A 459 4.02 -9.19 31.86
N LEU A 460 4.02 -10.34 31.19
CA LEU A 460 2.85 -11.20 31.03
C LEU A 460 3.22 -12.66 31.29
N PRO A 461 3.74 -13.04 32.47
CA PRO A 461 4.28 -14.37 32.74
C PRO A 461 3.23 -15.48 32.50
N VAL A 462 3.68 -16.63 32.02
CA VAL A 462 2.84 -17.80 31.74
C VAL A 462 3.33 -18.96 32.61
N SER A 463 2.42 -19.77 33.13
CA SER A 463 2.64 -20.78 34.17
C SER A 463 3.70 -21.85 33.87
N ASP A 464 4.15 -21.99 32.61
CA ASP A 464 5.23 -22.90 32.20
C ASP A 464 6.64 -22.29 32.30
N GLU A 465 6.80 -21.14 32.98
CA GLU A 465 8.08 -20.42 33.13
C GLU A 465 8.61 -20.37 34.57
N GLY A 466 8.04 -21.18 35.48
CA GLY A 466 8.53 -21.42 36.83
C GLY A 466 9.72 -22.37 36.88
#